data_AF-A0A662VF89-F1
#
_entry.id   AF-A0A662VF89-F1
#
_cell.length_a   1.000
_cell.length_b   1.000
_cell.length_c   1.000
_cell.angle_alpha   90.00
_cell.angle_beta   90.00
_cell.angle_gamma   90.00
#
_symmetry.space_group_name_H-M   'P 1'
#
loop_
_entity.id
_entity.type
_entity.pdbx_description
1 polymer ?
#
loop_
_entity_poly.entity_id
_entity_poly.type
_entity_poly.pdbx_seq_one_letter_code
_entity_poly.pdbx_strand_id
1 'polypeptide(L)' 'FPDKGDLERTAFPAMANDGVLGAVKYTEVFWKSVDTYKDLEEATKSIIKLGGRL' A
#
# COMPACT_ATOMS: atom_id res chain seq x y z
N PHE A 1 -14.21 2.93 17.04
CA PHE A 1 -12.92 2.72 16.34
C PHE A 1 -11.98 2.03 17.32
N PRO A 2 -11.15 1.06 16.90
CA PRO A 2 -10.28 0.39 17.86
C PRO A 2 -9.10 1.32 18.21
N ASP A 3 -8.94 1.63 19.50
CA ASP A 3 -7.82 2.43 20.02
C ASP A 3 -6.50 1.64 20.08
N LYS A 4 -6.56 0.31 19.86
CA LYS A 4 -5.40 -0.59 19.89
C LYS A 4 -5.22 -1.25 18.52
N GLY A 5 -4.03 -1.08 17.95
CA GLY A 5 -3.61 -1.77 16.72
C GLY A 5 -3.43 -0.88 15.49
N ASP A 6 -3.63 0.44 15.61
CA ASP A 6 -3.32 1.37 14.52
C ASP A 6 -1.81 1.64 14.47
N LEU A 7 -1.12 0.86 13.64
CA LEU A 7 0.32 0.97 13.42
C LEU A 7 0.72 2.31 12.82
N GLU A 8 -0.16 2.93 12.02
CA GLU A 8 0.12 4.22 11.36
C GLU A 8 0.16 5.37 12.36
N ARG A 9 -0.67 5.28 13.42
CA ARG A 9 -0.75 6.32 14.46
C ARG A 9 0.20 6.11 15.62
N THR A 10 0.70 4.89 15.81
CA THR A 10 1.50 4.53 17.00
C THR A 10 2.89 4.01 16.64
N ALA A 11 2.95 2.87 15.97
CA ALA A 11 4.20 2.17 15.71
C ALA A 11 5.12 2.89 14.71
N PHE A 12 4.60 3.34 13.55
CA PHE A 12 5.44 3.96 12.52
C PHE A 12 6.05 5.30 12.98
N PRO A 13 5.31 6.21 13.65
CA PRO A 13 5.92 7.41 14.20
C PRO A 13 7.00 7.12 15.25
N ALA A 14 6.77 6.15 16.14
CA ALA A 14 7.75 5.74 17.15
C ALA A 14 9.03 5.18 16.50
N MET A 15 8.88 4.24 15.56
CA MET A 15 10.01 3.64 14.84
C MET A 15 10.80 4.66 14.01
N ALA A 16 10.13 5.66 13.43
CA ALA A 16 10.78 6.74 12.72
C ALA A 16 11.61 7.63 13.66
N ASN A 17 11.05 7.99 14.83
CA ASN A 17 11.76 8.76 15.86
C ASN A 17 12.98 8.02 16.40
N ASP A 18 12.87 6.71 16.57
CA ASP A 18 13.95 5.86 17.06
C ASP A 18 15.00 5.54 15.96
N GLY A 19 14.77 5.98 14.71
CA GLY A 19 15.69 5.75 13.60
C GLY A 19 15.74 4.29 13.11
N VAL A 20 14.78 3.46 13.51
CA VAL A 20 14.72 2.03 13.17
C VAL A 20 13.73 1.71 12.04
N LEU A 21 13.01 2.71 11.54
CA LEU A 21 12.09 2.55 10.41
C LEU A 21 12.85 2.53 9.07
N GLY A 22 12.94 1.36 8.44
CA GLY A 22 13.47 1.19 7.09
C GLY A 22 12.40 1.31 6.00
N ALA A 23 12.79 1.80 4.81
CA ALA A 23 11.92 1.83 3.64
C ALA A 23 12.67 1.30 2.40
N VAL A 24 11.98 0.54 1.56
CA VAL A 24 12.49 0.05 0.28
C VAL A 24 11.64 0.63 -0.84
N LYS A 25 12.29 1.34 -1.77
CA LYS A 25 11.62 1.88 -2.95
C LYS A 25 11.53 0.81 -4.02
N TYR A 26 10.32 0.48 -4.44
CA TYR A 26 10.10 -0.33 -5.62
C TYR A 26 10.04 0.59 -6.85
N THR A 27 10.84 0.30 -7.88
CA THR A 27 10.91 1.05 -9.14
C THR A 27 10.51 0.14 -10.30
N GLU A 28 9.94 0.71 -11.37
CA GLU A 28 9.49 -0.04 -12.54
C GLU A 28 8.48 -1.17 -12.22
N VAL A 29 7.70 -1.00 -11.15
CA VAL A 29 6.63 -1.93 -10.77
C VAL A 29 5.27 -1.24 -10.79
N PHE A 30 4.21 -2.02 -11.01
CA PHE A 30 2.84 -1.59 -10.78
C PHE A 30 2.39 -2.02 -9.38
N TRP A 31 1.91 -1.07 -8.58
CA TRP A 31 1.31 -1.31 -7.27
C TRP A 31 0.01 -0.52 -7.14
N LYS A 32 -1.06 -1.13 -6.60
CA LYS A 32 -2.37 -0.51 -6.38
C LYS A 32 -3.02 -1.14 -5.15
N SER A 33 -3.49 -0.32 -4.20
CA SER A 33 -4.38 -0.79 -3.13
C SER A 33 -5.79 -1.01 -3.66
N VAL A 34 -6.47 -2.04 -3.15
CA VAL A 34 -7.85 -2.40 -3.52
C VAL A 34 -8.68 -2.44 -2.25
N ASP A 35 -9.31 -1.32 -1.94
CA ASP A 35 -10.08 -1.14 -0.70
C ASP A 35 -11.59 -1.14 -0.97
N THR A 36 -11.99 -0.89 -2.22
CA THR A 36 -13.37 -0.87 -2.67
C THR A 36 -13.57 -1.69 -3.94
N TYR A 37 -14.83 -1.99 -4.26
CA TYR A 37 -15.19 -2.63 -5.52
C TYR A 37 -14.74 -1.80 -6.74
N LYS A 38 -14.79 -0.46 -6.64
CA LYS A 38 -14.33 0.42 -7.72
C LYS A 38 -12.81 0.32 -7.94
N ASP A 39 -12.03 0.18 -6.86
CA ASP A 39 -10.58 -0.03 -6.97
C ASP A 39 -10.24 -1.33 -7.70
N LEU A 40 -11.06 -2.37 -7.52
CA LEU A 40 -10.88 -3.64 -8.22
C LEU A 40 -11.06 -3.46 -9.73
N GLU A 41 -12.09 -2.72 -10.16
CA GLU A 41 -12.31 -2.42 -11.58
C GLU A 41 -11.16 -1.59 -12.17
N GLU A 42 -10.64 -0.62 -11.40
CA GLU A 42 -9.49 0.21 -11.82
C GLU A 42 -8.18 -0.58 -11.89
N ALA A 43 -7.93 -1.47 -10.92
CA ALA A 43 -6.79 -2.38 -10.93
C ALA A 43 -6.84 -3.32 -12.15
N THR A 44 -8.01 -3.86 -12.44
CA THR A 44 -8.25 -4.73 -13.60
C THR A 44 -7.89 -4.03 -14.90
N LYS A 45 -8.39 -2.81 -15.11
CA LYS A 45 -8.09 -2.00 -16.30
C LYS A 45 -6.60 -1.67 -16.42
N SER A 46 -5.96 -1.38 -15.29
CA SER A 46 -4.54 -1.05 -15.24
C SER A 46 -3.67 -2.23 -15.63
N ILE A 47 -3.96 -3.44 -15.12
CA ILE A 47 -3.23 -4.66 -15.45
C ILE A 47 -3.35 -5.00 -16.94
N ILE A 48 -4.55 -4.92 -17.51
CA ILE A 48 -4.77 -5.16 -18.95
C ILE A 48 -3.98 -4.14 -19.79
N LYS A 49 -4.00 -2.86 -19.41
CA LYS A 49 -3.25 -1.79 -20.12
C LYS A 49 -1.74 -2.03 -20.10
N LEU A 50 -1.23 -2.65 -19.03
CA LEU A 50 0.18 -3.02 -18.88
C LEU A 50 0.54 -4.31 -19.63
N GLY A 51 -0.40 -4.93 -20.35
CA GLY A 51 -0.19 -6.17 -21.10
C GLY A 51 -0.30 -7.44 -20.24
N GLY A 52 -0.73 -7.32 -18.99
CA GLY A 52 -1.05 -8.44 -18.13
C GLY A 52 -2.34 -9.14 -18.57
N ARG A 53 -2.49 -10.40 -18.17
CA ARG A 53 -3.74 -11.18 -18.31
C ARG A 53 -4.29 -11.48 -16.91
N LEU A 54 -5.60 -11.35 -16.75
CA LEU A 54 -6.35 -11.63 -15.53
C LEU A 54 -7.20 -12.88 -15.71
#